data_AF-A0A961CNT0-F1
#
_entry.id   AF-A0A961CNT0-F1
#
_cell.length_a   1.000
_cell.length_b   1.000
_cell.length_c   1.000
_cell.angle_alpha   90.00
_cell.angle_beta   90.00
_cell.angle_gamma   90.00
#
_symmetry.space_group_name_H-M   'P 1'
#
loop_
_entity.id
_entity.type
_entity.pdbx_description
1 polymer ?
#
loop_
_entity_poly.entity_id
_entity_poly.type
_entity_poly.pdbx_seq_one_letter_code
_entity_poly.pdbx_strand_id
1 'polypeptide(L)'
;MSHTWGLPARDSGEGWVAVDVETSGFRPGQARVLSIAALALDPDGNVEHSVVSLLNPGVDPGPTHVHGLTAEMLEDQPTFADIAGDVAELMHGRTLVAHNASFDYSFLIAEAELAGTSLPVDRVMCTVELARRLDLGLANLRLETLARHWDVPQNRAHDAFDDALVLSRVLMPALERARERDVWLPVRPVGRRRWPNGAVTHEELRPLKALASRMPCAYLNPGRYQRGGPLVQGMRVALSAEVNRTHEELVERILHAGLAYADAVDPETSLVVCNEPAPEHGKGFAARELGVPTVSDEQFMRSVSAVAGGTGVDDFVQPVDRGQQFALF
;
A
#
# COMPACT_ATOMS: atom_id res chain seq x y z
N MET A 1 -4.27 12.75 11.06
CA MET A 1 -5.18 11.63 10.74
C MET A 1 -4.43 10.35 11.02
N SER A 2 -5.03 9.35 11.66
CA SER A 2 -4.39 8.04 11.84
C SER A 2 -4.07 7.48 10.45
N HIS A 3 -2.80 7.41 10.06
CA HIS A 3 -2.35 6.76 8.83
C HIS A 3 -2.52 5.26 9.01
N THR A 4 -3.77 4.80 8.87
CA THR A 4 -4.10 3.39 9.06
C THR A 4 -3.66 2.66 7.80
N TRP A 5 -2.63 1.83 7.95
CA TRP A 5 -2.16 0.94 6.90
C TRP A 5 -2.93 -0.38 7.00
N GLY A 6 -3.44 -0.83 5.86
CA GLY A 6 -4.35 -1.95 5.78
C GLY A 6 -5.75 -1.62 6.31
N LEU A 7 -6.75 -2.37 5.86
CA LEU A 7 -8.11 -2.31 6.41
C LEU A 7 -8.60 -3.73 6.74
N PRO A 8 -9.38 -3.91 7.83
CA PRO A 8 -10.13 -5.14 8.03
C PRO A 8 -10.96 -5.48 6.79
N ALA A 9 -10.99 -6.76 6.37
CA ALA A 9 -11.77 -7.18 5.19
C ALA A 9 -13.26 -6.85 5.27
N ARG A 10 -13.78 -6.65 6.49
CA ARG A 10 -15.19 -6.32 6.72
C ARG A 10 -15.52 -4.85 6.46
N ASP A 11 -14.52 -3.96 6.49
CA ASP A 11 -14.70 -2.55 6.20
C ASP A 11 -14.83 -2.36 4.69
N SER A 12 -15.97 -1.84 4.26
CA SER A 12 -16.29 -1.60 2.85
C SER A 12 -15.54 -0.41 2.24
N GLY A 13 -14.79 0.35 3.05
CA GLY A 13 -14.21 1.63 2.63
C GLY A 13 -15.28 2.63 2.19
N GLU A 14 -14.86 3.68 1.47
CA GLU A 14 -15.74 4.70 0.89
C GLU A 14 -16.02 4.42 -0.61
N GLY A 15 -15.90 3.15 -1.03
CA GLY A 15 -16.03 2.72 -2.41
C GLY A 15 -14.70 2.59 -3.16
N TRP A 16 -14.77 2.01 -4.36
CA TRP A 16 -13.60 1.65 -5.17
C TRP A 16 -13.63 2.35 -6.53
N VAL A 17 -12.44 2.64 -7.06
CA VAL A 17 -12.25 2.98 -8.47
C VAL A 17 -11.18 2.05 -9.03
N ALA A 18 -11.56 1.17 -9.96
CA ALA A 18 -10.62 0.29 -10.66
C ALA A 18 -9.94 1.08 -11.77
N VAL A 19 -8.62 1.04 -11.81
CA VAL A 19 -7.79 1.85 -12.71
C VAL A 19 -6.78 0.97 -13.43
N ASP A 20 -6.62 1.23 -14.71
CA ASP A 20 -5.53 0.71 -15.53
C ASP A 20 -5.06 1.80 -16.52
N VAL A 21 -3.75 1.81 -16.81
CA VAL A 21 -3.15 2.72 -17.79
C VAL A 21 -2.20 1.98 -18.74
N GLU A 22 -2.28 2.35 -20.02
CA GLU A 22 -1.23 2.02 -20.99
C GLU A 22 -0.28 3.20 -21.15
N THR A 23 1.01 2.94 -21.34
CA THR A 23 2.06 3.97 -21.24
C THR A 23 3.12 3.82 -22.32
N SER A 24 3.79 4.92 -22.70
CA SER A 24 4.86 4.89 -23.71
C SER A 24 6.18 4.27 -23.25
N GLY A 25 6.26 3.84 -21.99
CA GLY A 25 7.45 3.28 -21.37
C GLY A 25 7.29 3.12 -19.87
N PHE A 26 8.35 2.73 -19.16
CA PHE A 26 8.26 2.31 -17.74
C PHE A 26 8.60 3.37 -16.69
N ARG A 27 8.91 4.60 -17.11
CA ARG A 27 9.40 5.65 -16.21
C ARG A 27 8.44 6.84 -16.18
N PRO A 28 7.66 7.03 -15.10
CA PRO A 28 6.80 8.20 -14.95
C PRO A 28 7.59 9.51 -15.12
N GLY A 29 6.96 10.52 -15.73
CA GLY A 29 7.56 11.82 -16.02
C GLY A 29 8.53 11.84 -17.22
N GLN A 30 9.05 10.69 -17.64
CA GLN A 30 9.78 10.54 -18.92
C GLN A 30 8.86 9.93 -20.00
N ALA A 31 8.14 8.87 -19.63
CA ALA A 31 7.07 8.27 -20.41
C ALA A 31 5.73 8.93 -20.04
N ARG A 32 4.75 8.72 -20.92
CA ARG A 32 3.43 9.36 -20.88
C ARG A 32 2.33 8.31 -20.91
N VAL A 33 1.16 8.65 -20.38
CA VAL A 33 -0.03 7.81 -20.48
C VAL A 33 -0.60 7.91 -21.90
N LEU A 34 -0.88 6.75 -22.50
CA LEU A 34 -1.44 6.58 -23.85
C LEU A 34 -2.93 6.24 -23.82
N SER A 35 -3.35 5.52 -22.80
CA SER A 35 -4.74 5.14 -22.56
C SER A 35 -4.98 5.06 -21.07
N ILE A 36 -6.16 5.47 -20.63
CA ILE A 36 -6.61 5.36 -19.25
C ILE A 36 -8.01 4.78 -19.23
N ALA A 37 -8.24 3.87 -18.29
CA ALA A 37 -9.57 3.50 -17.84
C ALA A 37 -9.64 3.64 -16.33
N ALA A 38 -10.62 4.41 -15.85
CA ALA A 38 -10.97 4.52 -14.45
C ALA A 38 -12.46 4.22 -14.31
N LEU A 39 -12.81 3.22 -13.50
CA LEU A 39 -14.16 2.69 -13.35
C LEU A 39 -14.58 2.80 -11.89
N ALA A 40 -15.50 3.71 -11.58
CA ALA A 40 -16.09 3.82 -10.26
C ALA A 40 -17.08 2.68 -10.05
N LEU A 41 -16.92 1.94 -8.94
CA LEU A 41 -17.71 0.76 -8.64
C LEU A 41 -18.75 1.05 -7.57
N ASP A 42 -19.95 0.48 -7.75
CA ASP A 42 -20.97 0.37 -6.70
C ASP A 42 -20.56 -0.69 -5.64
N PRO A 43 -21.32 -0.83 -4.54
CA PRO A 43 -21.05 -1.85 -3.52
C PRO A 43 -21.10 -3.30 -4.02
N ASP A 44 -21.79 -3.57 -5.13
CA ASP A 44 -21.93 -4.89 -5.75
C ASP A 44 -20.81 -5.15 -6.79
N GLY A 45 -19.96 -4.16 -7.06
CA GLY A 45 -18.86 -4.23 -8.02
C GLY A 45 -19.23 -3.86 -9.46
N ASN A 46 -20.44 -3.35 -9.71
CA ASN A 46 -20.83 -2.88 -11.04
C ASN A 46 -20.27 -1.47 -11.30
N VAL A 47 -20.01 -1.17 -12.56
CA VAL A 47 -19.53 0.15 -12.99
C VAL A 47 -20.68 1.16 -12.97
N GLU A 48 -20.62 2.17 -12.11
CA GLU A 48 -21.60 3.27 -12.06
C GLU A 48 -21.21 4.40 -13.01
N HIS A 49 -19.92 4.75 -13.01
CA HIS A 49 -19.34 5.85 -13.76
C HIS A 49 -17.95 5.46 -14.25
N SER A 50 -17.53 6.01 -15.38
CA SER A 50 -16.21 5.71 -15.94
C SER A 50 -15.62 6.88 -16.71
N VAL A 51 -14.30 7.01 -16.64
CA VAL A 51 -13.50 7.80 -17.57
C VAL A 51 -12.63 6.82 -18.36
N VAL A 52 -12.83 6.78 -19.68
CA VAL A 52 -12.08 5.90 -20.59
C VAL A 52 -11.65 6.75 -21.79
N SER A 53 -10.34 6.84 -22.03
CA SER A 53 -9.82 7.67 -23.12
C SER A 53 -8.49 7.16 -23.62
N LEU A 54 -8.31 7.17 -24.94
CA LEU A 54 -6.97 7.30 -25.51
C LEU A 54 -6.49 8.73 -25.30
N LEU A 55 -5.18 8.91 -25.18
CA LEU A 55 -4.57 10.21 -24.92
C LEU A 55 -3.47 10.51 -25.91
N ASN A 56 -3.38 11.76 -26.35
CA ASN A 56 -2.23 12.25 -27.08
C ASN A 56 -1.06 12.46 -26.08
N PRO A 57 0.01 11.66 -26.13
CA PRO A 57 1.12 11.78 -25.20
C PRO A 57 2.10 12.91 -25.59
N GLY A 58 1.99 13.48 -26.79
CA GLY A 58 2.94 14.44 -27.34
C GLY A 58 4.36 13.90 -27.54
N VAL A 59 4.53 12.57 -27.46
CA VAL A 59 5.80 11.85 -27.62
C VAL A 59 5.58 10.54 -28.39
N ASP A 60 6.66 9.86 -28.75
CA ASP A 60 6.58 8.51 -29.33
C ASP A 60 5.80 7.55 -28.40
N PRO A 61 4.84 6.76 -28.91
CA PRO A 61 4.02 5.86 -28.10
C PRO A 61 4.79 4.63 -27.60
N GLY A 62 6.07 4.46 -27.96
CA GLY A 62 6.87 3.34 -27.50
C GLY A 62 6.49 2.03 -28.19
N PRO A 63 6.61 0.88 -27.49
CA PRO A 63 6.49 -0.44 -28.11
C PRO A 63 5.04 -0.80 -28.47
N THR A 64 4.58 -0.33 -29.63
CA THR A 64 3.21 -0.54 -30.13
C THR A 64 2.78 -2.01 -30.23
N HIS A 65 3.72 -2.96 -30.30
CA HIS A 65 3.43 -4.40 -30.28
C HIS A 65 2.89 -4.91 -28.94
N VAL A 66 2.99 -4.12 -27.86
CA VAL A 66 2.48 -4.46 -26.53
C VAL A 66 1.01 -4.10 -26.40
N HIS A 67 0.67 -2.84 -26.67
CA HIS A 67 -0.66 -2.25 -26.41
C HIS A 67 -1.46 -1.93 -27.70
N GLY A 68 -0.85 -2.05 -28.88
CA GLY A 68 -1.50 -1.84 -30.17
C GLY A 68 -1.78 -0.38 -30.55
N LEU A 69 -1.33 0.60 -29.77
CA LEU A 69 -1.60 2.03 -29.99
C LEU A 69 -0.50 2.67 -30.84
N THR A 70 -0.84 3.15 -32.04
CA THR A 70 0.11 3.83 -32.94
C THR A 70 0.05 5.34 -32.76
N ALA A 71 1.08 6.05 -33.24
CA ALA A 71 1.11 7.52 -33.16
C ALA A 71 -0.10 8.15 -33.87
N GLU A 72 -0.51 7.59 -35.02
CA GLU A 72 -1.65 8.07 -35.80
C GLU A 72 -2.99 7.90 -35.05
N MET A 73 -3.12 6.86 -34.21
CA MET A 73 -4.32 6.67 -33.38
C MET A 73 -4.43 7.72 -32.26
N LEU A 74 -3.29 8.26 -31.82
CA LEU A 74 -3.17 9.13 -30.66
C LEU A 74 -3.07 10.62 -31.01
N GLU A 75 -2.73 10.98 -32.25
CA GLU A 75 -2.46 12.36 -32.67
C GLU A 75 -3.62 13.32 -32.38
N ASP A 76 -4.87 12.91 -32.65
CA ASP A 76 -6.06 13.75 -32.48
C ASP A 76 -6.80 13.51 -31.14
N GLN A 77 -6.21 12.72 -30.23
CA GLN A 77 -6.80 12.41 -28.93
C GLN A 77 -6.61 13.57 -27.93
N PRO A 78 -7.46 13.70 -26.89
CA PRO A 78 -7.23 14.67 -25.83
C PRO A 78 -5.91 14.41 -25.11
N THR A 79 -5.32 15.45 -24.51
CA THR A 79 -4.21 15.27 -23.57
C THR A 79 -4.74 14.87 -22.19
N PHE A 80 -3.89 14.36 -21.30
CA PHE A 80 -4.30 14.11 -19.92
C PHE A 80 -4.85 15.37 -19.23
N ALA A 81 -4.27 16.54 -19.50
CA ALA A 81 -4.72 17.80 -18.91
C ALA A 81 -6.17 18.13 -19.28
N ASP A 82 -6.62 17.74 -20.47
CA ASP A 82 -7.99 17.99 -20.94
C ASP A 82 -9.03 17.15 -20.17
N ILE A 83 -8.65 15.96 -19.68
CA ILE A 83 -9.53 15.04 -18.95
C ILE A 83 -9.26 15.00 -17.43
N ALA A 84 -8.24 15.71 -16.94
CA ALA A 84 -7.79 15.60 -15.56
C ALA A 84 -8.86 15.95 -14.53
N GLY A 85 -9.78 16.86 -14.87
CA GLY A 85 -10.93 17.23 -14.04
C GLY A 85 -11.89 16.04 -13.84
N ASP A 86 -12.26 15.38 -14.92
CA ASP A 86 -13.17 14.22 -14.90
C ASP A 86 -12.56 13.04 -14.13
N VAL A 87 -11.25 12.79 -14.33
CA VAL A 87 -10.50 11.78 -13.58
C VAL A 87 -10.49 12.11 -12.09
N ALA A 88 -10.24 13.37 -11.74
CA ALA A 88 -10.23 13.80 -10.34
C ALA A 88 -11.61 13.66 -9.67
N GLU A 89 -12.68 14.06 -10.36
CA GLU A 89 -14.05 13.91 -9.86
C GLU A 89 -14.39 12.44 -9.61
N LEU A 90 -14.09 11.56 -10.58
CA LEU A 90 -14.36 10.13 -10.46
C LEU A 90 -13.62 9.48 -9.28
N MET A 91 -12.39 9.90 -9.00
CA MET A 91 -11.56 9.36 -7.92
C MET A 91 -11.91 9.89 -6.53
N HIS A 92 -12.66 11.00 -6.44
CA HIS A 92 -12.90 11.69 -5.18
C HIS A 92 -13.62 10.79 -4.17
N GLY A 93 -13.06 10.68 -2.96
CA GLY A 93 -13.64 9.89 -1.87
C GLY A 93 -13.58 8.37 -2.07
N ARG A 94 -12.88 7.88 -3.10
CA ARG A 94 -12.79 6.44 -3.41
C ARG A 94 -11.37 5.91 -3.16
N THR A 95 -11.26 4.61 -2.90
CA THR A 95 -9.96 3.94 -2.89
C THR A 95 -9.59 3.54 -4.31
N LEU A 96 -8.44 4.00 -4.79
CA LEU A 96 -7.90 3.60 -6.09
C LEU A 96 -7.43 2.16 -6.04
N VAL A 97 -7.86 1.33 -6.98
CA VAL A 97 -7.49 -0.08 -7.09
C VAL A 97 -6.85 -0.34 -8.45
N ALA A 98 -5.70 -0.99 -8.46
CA ALA A 98 -4.99 -1.34 -9.69
C ALA A 98 -4.27 -2.68 -9.55
N HIS A 99 -4.05 -3.38 -10.68
CA HIS A 99 -3.40 -4.69 -10.68
C HIS A 99 -1.89 -4.62 -10.48
N ASN A 100 -1.28 -3.44 -10.64
CA ASN A 100 0.06 -3.15 -10.16
C ASN A 100 0.10 -1.71 -9.67
N ALA A 101 -0.63 -1.42 -8.59
CA ALA A 101 -0.98 -0.04 -8.25
C ALA A 101 0.21 0.93 -8.10
N SER A 102 1.41 0.46 -7.75
CA SER A 102 2.60 1.32 -7.75
C SER A 102 2.91 1.90 -9.13
N PHE A 103 2.68 1.13 -10.20
CA PHE A 103 2.90 1.55 -11.58
C PHE A 103 1.82 2.55 -12.01
N ASP A 104 0.56 2.12 -12.01
CA ASP A 104 -0.56 2.93 -12.50
C ASP A 104 -0.66 4.28 -11.76
N TYR A 105 -0.61 4.23 -10.43
CA TYR A 105 -0.68 5.42 -9.60
C TYR A 105 0.50 6.37 -9.85
N SER A 106 1.71 5.84 -10.06
CA SER A 106 2.89 6.68 -10.32
C SER A 106 2.78 7.46 -11.65
N PHE A 107 2.16 6.86 -12.67
CA PHE A 107 1.87 7.56 -13.93
C PHE A 107 0.77 8.60 -13.76
N LEU A 108 -0.31 8.27 -13.05
CA LEU A 108 -1.39 9.21 -12.80
C LEU A 108 -0.93 10.45 -12.05
N ILE A 109 -0.12 10.30 -11.00
CA ILE A 109 0.38 11.46 -10.27
C ILE A 109 1.38 12.26 -11.11
N ALA A 110 2.22 11.62 -11.93
CA ALA A 110 3.14 12.34 -12.80
C ALA A 110 2.39 13.17 -13.87
N GLU A 111 1.34 12.61 -14.48
CA GLU A 111 0.49 13.34 -15.41
C GLU A 111 -0.27 14.48 -14.72
N ALA A 112 -0.76 14.26 -13.50
CA ALA A 112 -1.46 15.29 -12.73
C ALA A 112 -0.52 16.44 -12.34
N GLU A 113 0.70 16.14 -11.89
CA GLU A 113 1.73 17.14 -11.59
C GLU A 113 2.11 17.94 -12.84
N LEU A 114 2.26 17.28 -13.99
CA LEU A 114 2.53 17.94 -15.28
C LEU A 114 1.38 18.84 -15.73
N ALA A 115 0.14 18.40 -15.51
CA ALA A 115 -1.08 19.17 -15.78
C ALA A 115 -1.37 20.26 -14.72
N GLY A 116 -0.55 20.38 -13.67
CA GLY A 116 -0.79 21.31 -12.56
C GLY A 116 -2.07 21.03 -11.76
N THR A 117 -2.54 19.78 -11.80
CA THR A 117 -3.82 19.35 -11.20
C THR A 117 -3.58 18.47 -9.97
N SER A 118 -4.52 18.49 -9.03
CA SER A 118 -4.49 17.62 -7.86
C SER A 118 -5.47 16.47 -8.03
N LEU A 119 -4.96 15.23 -8.08
CA LEU A 119 -5.80 14.05 -7.92
C LEU A 119 -6.21 13.87 -6.44
N PRO A 120 -7.51 13.78 -6.13
CA PRO A 120 -8.04 13.63 -4.77
C PRO A 120 -8.02 12.17 -4.29
N VAL A 121 -6.92 11.45 -4.53
CA VAL A 121 -6.71 10.07 -4.04
C VAL A 121 -6.06 10.11 -2.66
N ASP A 122 -6.69 9.49 -1.67
CA ASP A 122 -6.13 9.38 -0.30
C ASP A 122 -5.75 7.95 0.07
N ARG A 123 -6.24 6.96 -0.69
CA ARG A 123 -6.00 5.53 -0.46
C ARG A 123 -5.79 4.81 -1.78
N VAL A 124 -4.85 3.87 -1.78
CA VAL A 124 -4.56 2.99 -2.92
C VAL A 124 -4.49 1.53 -2.47
N MET A 125 -4.98 0.60 -3.28
CA MET A 125 -4.90 -0.84 -3.04
C MET A 125 -4.34 -1.56 -4.27
N CYS A 126 -3.40 -2.46 -4.05
CA CYS A 126 -2.81 -3.30 -5.10
C CYS A 126 -3.41 -4.71 -5.07
N THR A 127 -4.04 -5.17 -6.16
CA THR A 127 -4.64 -6.52 -6.16
C THR A 127 -3.62 -7.64 -6.26
N VAL A 128 -2.41 -7.40 -6.79
CA VAL A 128 -1.32 -8.39 -6.70
C VAL A 128 -0.93 -8.63 -5.25
N GLU A 129 -0.89 -7.59 -4.44
CA GLU A 129 -0.62 -7.74 -3.01
C GLU A 129 -1.75 -8.48 -2.31
N LEU A 130 -3.01 -8.14 -2.61
CA LEU A 130 -4.17 -8.83 -2.05
C LEU A 130 -4.13 -10.32 -2.42
N ALA A 131 -3.96 -10.64 -3.70
CA ALA A 131 -3.88 -12.02 -4.18
C ALA A 131 -2.73 -12.81 -3.54
N ARG A 132 -1.60 -12.17 -3.23
CA ARG A 132 -0.49 -12.79 -2.49
C ARG A 132 -0.89 -13.12 -1.06
N ARG A 133 -1.59 -12.23 -0.36
CA ARG A 133 -2.10 -12.49 1.00
C ARG A 133 -3.17 -13.57 1.03
N LEU A 134 -3.95 -13.67 -0.05
CA LEU A 134 -4.99 -14.69 -0.17
C LEU A 134 -4.44 -16.10 -0.39
N ASP A 135 -3.15 -16.26 -0.75
CA ASP A 135 -2.50 -17.55 -1.02
C ASP A 135 -3.38 -18.50 -1.86
N LEU A 136 -3.62 -18.09 -3.11
CA LEU A 136 -4.52 -18.77 -4.04
C LEU A 136 -3.92 -20.05 -4.67
N GLY A 137 -2.67 -20.38 -4.37
CA GLY A 137 -1.98 -21.55 -4.97
C GLY A 137 -1.68 -21.40 -6.47
N LEU A 138 -1.57 -20.17 -6.97
CA LEU A 138 -1.34 -19.87 -8.39
C LEU A 138 0.16 -19.75 -8.71
N ALA A 139 0.55 -20.18 -9.92
CA ALA A 139 1.94 -20.13 -10.37
C ALA A 139 2.47 -18.70 -10.54
N ASN A 140 1.59 -17.75 -10.85
CA ASN A 140 1.88 -16.33 -10.90
C ASN A 140 0.61 -15.54 -10.60
N LEU A 141 0.75 -14.24 -10.35
CA LEU A 141 -0.35 -13.34 -9.98
C LEU A 141 -0.66 -12.32 -11.07
N ARG A 142 -0.41 -12.63 -12.35
CA ARG A 142 -0.81 -11.75 -13.48
C ARG A 142 -2.33 -11.63 -13.56
N LEU A 143 -2.83 -10.54 -14.14
CA LEU A 143 -4.27 -10.27 -14.23
C LEU A 143 -4.99 -11.38 -14.95
N GLU A 144 -4.48 -11.82 -16.12
CA GLU A 144 -4.99 -12.95 -16.89
C GLU A 144 -5.05 -14.26 -16.07
N THR A 145 -4.07 -14.49 -15.18
CA THR A 145 -4.06 -15.68 -14.32
C THR A 145 -5.14 -15.59 -13.25
N LEU A 146 -5.35 -14.41 -12.66
CA LEU A 146 -6.44 -14.18 -11.71
C LEU A 146 -7.81 -14.26 -12.40
N ALA A 147 -7.93 -13.69 -13.59
CA ALA A 147 -9.14 -13.74 -14.40
C ALA A 147 -9.56 -15.19 -14.67
N ARG A 148 -8.62 -16.04 -15.12
CA ARG A 148 -8.86 -17.48 -15.31
C ARG A 148 -9.18 -18.22 -14.01
N HIS A 149 -8.59 -17.83 -12.89
CA HIS A 149 -8.87 -18.47 -11.60
C HIS A 149 -10.32 -18.26 -11.14
N TRP A 150 -10.91 -17.10 -11.45
CA TRP A 150 -12.28 -16.73 -11.09
C TRP A 150 -13.25 -16.74 -12.28
N ASP A 151 -12.90 -17.42 -13.38
CA ASP A 151 -13.73 -17.54 -14.58
C ASP A 151 -14.21 -16.18 -15.16
N VAL A 152 -13.37 -15.15 -15.02
CA VAL A 152 -13.62 -13.82 -15.60
C VAL A 152 -13.09 -13.78 -17.04
N PRO A 153 -13.93 -13.44 -18.03
CA PRO A 153 -13.49 -13.33 -19.42
C PRO A 153 -12.62 -12.09 -19.62
N GLN A 154 -11.50 -12.26 -20.32
CA GLN A 154 -10.64 -11.19 -20.83
C GLN A 154 -10.62 -11.30 -22.35
N ASN A 155 -10.95 -10.20 -23.03
CA ASN A 155 -11.08 -10.17 -24.49
C ASN A 155 -9.82 -9.66 -25.17
N ARG A 156 -9.16 -8.68 -24.55
CA ARG A 156 -8.00 -7.95 -25.08
C ARG A 156 -7.06 -7.60 -23.93
N ALA A 157 -6.08 -8.45 -23.68
CA ALA A 157 -4.99 -8.09 -22.78
C ALA A 157 -4.21 -6.88 -23.32
N HIS A 158 -3.74 -6.00 -22.43
CA HIS A 158 -3.06 -4.76 -22.78
C HIS A 158 -3.97 -3.73 -23.47
N ASP A 159 -5.25 -3.76 -23.11
CA ASP A 159 -6.23 -2.72 -23.40
C ASP A 159 -6.73 -2.20 -22.05
N ALA A 160 -6.44 -0.93 -21.75
CA ALA A 160 -6.72 -0.37 -20.43
C ALA A 160 -8.18 -0.55 -19.98
N PHE A 161 -9.13 -0.47 -20.92
CA PHE A 161 -10.54 -0.63 -20.58
C PHE A 161 -10.91 -2.08 -20.26
N ASP A 162 -10.51 -3.04 -21.11
CA ASP A 162 -10.75 -4.46 -20.85
C ASP A 162 -10.04 -4.90 -19.56
N ASP A 163 -8.81 -4.46 -19.33
CA ASP A 163 -8.03 -4.79 -18.14
C ASP A 163 -8.63 -4.17 -16.86
N ALA A 164 -9.09 -2.91 -16.88
CA ALA A 164 -9.84 -2.33 -15.76
C ALA A 164 -11.17 -3.04 -15.49
N LEU A 165 -11.86 -3.51 -16.54
CA LEU A 165 -13.11 -4.26 -16.40
C LEU A 165 -12.86 -5.65 -15.81
N VAL A 166 -11.83 -6.36 -16.28
CA VAL A 166 -11.38 -7.63 -15.70
C VAL A 166 -10.97 -7.43 -14.24
N LEU A 167 -10.20 -6.39 -13.94
CA LEU A 167 -9.81 -6.03 -12.58
C LEU A 167 -11.02 -5.82 -11.67
N SER A 168 -12.05 -5.09 -12.11
CA SER A 168 -13.27 -4.86 -11.32
C SER A 168 -13.99 -6.18 -10.98
N ARG A 169 -14.04 -7.11 -11.93
CA ARG A 169 -14.70 -8.42 -11.76
C ARG A 169 -13.87 -9.39 -10.91
N VAL A 170 -12.55 -9.30 -10.99
CA VAL A 170 -11.61 -10.06 -10.16
C VAL A 170 -11.60 -9.54 -8.72
N LEU A 171 -11.81 -8.24 -8.53
CA LEU A 171 -11.79 -7.61 -7.21
C LEU A 171 -12.86 -8.16 -6.28
N MET A 172 -14.10 -8.35 -6.76
CA MET A 172 -15.22 -8.79 -5.92
C MET A 172 -14.99 -10.16 -5.24
N PRO A 173 -14.69 -11.25 -5.97
CA PRO A 173 -14.40 -12.53 -5.31
C PRO A 173 -13.12 -12.49 -4.48
N ALA A 174 -12.14 -11.63 -4.82
CA ALA A 174 -10.96 -11.43 -3.97
C ALA A 174 -11.32 -10.78 -2.62
N LEU A 175 -12.21 -9.78 -2.60
CA LEU A 175 -12.72 -9.15 -1.38
C LEU A 175 -13.54 -10.15 -0.55
N GLU A 176 -14.41 -10.94 -1.18
CA GLU A 176 -15.16 -12.00 -0.49
C GLU A 176 -14.22 -13.03 0.15
N ARG A 177 -13.22 -13.49 -0.61
CA ARG A 177 -12.20 -14.42 -0.11
C ARG A 177 -11.40 -13.85 1.06
N ALA A 178 -11.11 -12.55 1.02
CA ALA A 178 -10.46 -11.85 2.13
C ALA A 178 -11.35 -11.85 3.38
N ARG A 179 -12.66 -11.63 3.23
CA ARG A 179 -13.64 -11.70 4.33
C ARG A 179 -13.75 -13.11 4.92
N GLU A 180 -13.79 -14.14 4.07
CA GLU A 180 -13.85 -15.55 4.50
C GLU A 180 -12.62 -15.96 5.33
N ARG A 181 -11.44 -15.49 4.92
CA ARG A 181 -10.15 -15.86 5.52
C ARG A 181 -9.65 -14.87 6.58
N ASP A 182 -10.44 -13.83 6.88
CA ASP A 182 -10.07 -12.71 7.76
C ASP A 182 -8.72 -12.06 7.39
N VAL A 183 -8.46 -11.96 6.09
CA VAL A 183 -7.25 -11.34 5.53
C VAL A 183 -7.48 -9.84 5.39
N TRP A 184 -6.61 -9.02 5.97
CA TRP A 184 -6.73 -7.57 5.82
C TRP A 184 -6.40 -7.11 4.40
N LEU A 185 -7.19 -6.15 3.91
CA LEU A 185 -7.02 -5.53 2.61
C LEU A 185 -5.74 -4.67 2.63
N PRO A 186 -4.85 -4.77 1.61
CA PRO A 186 -3.62 -4.00 1.51
C PRO A 186 -3.89 -2.56 1.06
N VAL A 187 -4.68 -1.84 1.83
CA VAL A 187 -5.04 -0.44 1.55
C VAL A 187 -3.98 0.46 2.17
N ARG A 188 -3.39 1.32 1.34
CA ARG A 188 -2.28 2.18 1.69
C ARG A 188 -2.73 3.64 1.64
N PRO A 189 -2.58 4.42 2.72
CA PRO A 189 -2.79 5.85 2.65
C PRO A 189 -1.71 6.50 1.79
N VAL A 190 -2.09 7.51 1.02
CA VAL A 190 -1.19 8.32 0.21
C VAL A 190 -1.42 9.80 0.50
N GLY A 191 -0.34 10.57 0.53
CA GLY A 191 -0.39 12.00 0.75
C GLY A 191 -0.28 12.83 -0.53
N ARG A 192 -0.62 14.11 -0.40
CA ARG A 192 -0.29 15.16 -1.37
C ARG A 192 0.16 16.40 -0.63
N ARG A 193 1.04 17.18 -1.26
CA ARG A 193 1.58 18.42 -0.72
C ARG A 193 1.31 19.55 -1.68
N ARG A 194 0.70 20.63 -1.18
CA ARG A 194 0.61 21.91 -1.90
C ARG A 194 1.76 22.81 -1.43
N TRP A 195 2.51 23.32 -2.39
CA TRP A 195 3.65 24.19 -2.18
C TRP A 195 3.23 25.67 -2.19
N PRO A 196 4.03 26.58 -1.58
CA PRO A 196 3.71 28.02 -1.56
C PRO A 196 3.56 28.67 -2.93
N ASN A 197 4.20 28.11 -3.97
CA ASN A 197 4.07 28.56 -5.36
C ASN A 197 2.80 28.05 -6.06
N GLY A 198 1.91 27.35 -5.35
CA GLY A 198 0.68 26.78 -5.90
C GLY A 198 0.81 25.38 -6.48
N ALA A 199 2.04 24.91 -6.74
CA ALA A 199 2.29 23.57 -7.26
C ALA A 199 1.79 22.49 -6.28
N VAL A 200 1.31 21.39 -6.82
CA VAL A 200 0.90 20.21 -6.05
C VAL A 200 1.83 19.07 -6.44
N THR A 201 2.30 18.34 -5.44
CA THR A 201 3.02 17.07 -5.64
C THR A 201 2.35 15.97 -4.84
N HIS A 202 2.43 14.74 -5.30
CA HIS A 202 1.83 13.58 -4.65
C HIS A 202 2.90 12.67 -4.08
N GLU A 203 2.55 11.91 -3.05
CA GLU A 203 3.43 10.90 -2.48
C GLU A 203 3.37 9.62 -3.34
N GLU A 204 4.52 9.14 -3.78
CA GLU A 204 4.66 7.85 -4.46
C GLU A 204 4.42 6.67 -3.51
N LEU A 205 3.95 5.54 -4.05
CA LEU A 205 3.85 4.28 -3.31
C LEU A 205 5.21 3.63 -3.09
N ARG A 206 5.91 4.04 -2.03
CA ARG A 206 7.18 3.41 -1.62
C ARG A 206 6.96 2.06 -0.93
N PRO A 207 7.91 1.11 -0.93
CA PRO A 207 7.77 -0.13 -0.16
C PRO A 207 7.50 0.14 1.32
N LEU A 208 6.49 -0.52 1.90
CA LEU A 208 6.03 -0.22 3.26
C LEU A 208 7.14 -0.39 4.31
N LYS A 209 7.97 -1.42 4.20
CA LYS A 209 9.13 -1.63 5.09
C LYS A 209 10.07 -0.43 5.16
N ALA A 210 10.34 0.18 4.01
CA ALA A 210 11.28 1.30 3.91
C ALA A 210 10.70 2.59 4.54
N LEU A 211 9.38 2.75 4.50
CA LEU A 211 8.68 3.81 5.21
C LEU A 211 8.65 3.51 6.71
N ALA A 212 8.17 2.32 7.07
CA ALA A 212 7.94 1.89 8.45
C ALA A 212 9.20 1.96 9.31
N SER A 213 10.38 1.63 8.75
CA SER A 213 11.65 1.68 9.48
C SER A 213 12.09 3.09 9.86
N ARG A 214 11.47 4.12 9.28
CA ARG A 214 11.75 5.54 9.54
C ARG A 214 10.59 6.23 10.25
N MET A 215 9.49 5.53 10.48
CA MET A 215 8.33 6.11 11.15
C MET A 215 8.61 6.23 12.66
N PRO A 216 8.36 7.40 13.26
CA PRO A 216 8.43 7.53 14.71
C PRO A 216 7.32 6.70 15.36
N CYS A 217 7.64 6.04 16.47
CA CYS A 217 6.64 5.40 17.31
C CYS A 217 6.12 6.41 18.34
N ALA A 218 4.80 6.47 18.53
CA ALA A 218 4.17 7.34 19.52
C ALA A 218 4.40 6.89 20.96
N TYR A 219 4.94 5.69 21.16
CA TYR A 219 5.14 5.06 22.46
C TYR A 219 6.61 4.76 22.69
N LEU A 220 7.03 4.84 23.96
CA LEU A 220 8.36 4.42 24.38
C LEU A 220 8.49 2.91 24.28
N ASN A 221 9.69 2.44 23.91
CA ASN A 221 9.97 1.02 23.89
C ASN A 221 10.01 0.45 25.32
N PRO A 222 9.07 -0.46 25.69
CA PRO A 222 9.02 -1.02 27.05
C PRO A 222 10.08 -2.10 27.29
N GLY A 223 10.92 -2.40 26.30
CA GLY A 223 12.00 -3.39 26.37
C GLY A 223 11.61 -4.72 25.73
N ARG A 224 12.24 -5.80 26.19
CA ARG A 224 12.10 -7.13 25.58
C ARG A 224 10.72 -7.74 25.85
N TYR A 225 10.17 -8.40 24.84
CA TYR A 225 8.95 -9.18 24.98
C TYR A 225 9.15 -10.31 26.00
N GLN A 226 8.21 -10.45 26.93
CA GLN A 226 8.21 -11.53 27.89
C GLN A 226 7.33 -12.67 27.35
N ARG A 227 7.91 -13.86 27.15
CA ARG A 227 7.18 -14.99 26.59
C ARG A 227 5.94 -15.31 27.42
N GLY A 228 4.77 -15.34 26.77
CA GLY A 228 3.48 -15.60 27.39
C GLY A 228 2.79 -14.36 27.97
N GLY A 229 3.47 -13.21 28.01
CA GLY A 229 2.87 -11.91 28.30
C GLY A 229 2.23 -11.27 27.06
N PRO A 230 1.55 -10.12 27.22
CA PRO A 230 1.02 -9.38 26.09
C PRO A 230 2.13 -8.68 25.30
N LEU A 231 1.87 -8.40 24.03
CA LEU A 231 2.61 -7.35 23.33
C LEU A 231 2.23 -6.00 23.95
N VAL A 232 3.15 -5.04 23.97
CA VAL A 232 2.93 -3.72 24.54
C VAL A 232 3.26 -2.67 23.48
N GLN A 233 2.44 -1.63 23.35
CA GLN A 233 2.72 -0.54 22.42
C GLN A 233 4.13 0.03 22.65
N GLY A 234 4.80 0.41 21.57
CA GLY A 234 6.20 0.85 21.58
C GLY A 234 7.24 -0.26 21.41
N MET A 235 6.87 -1.54 21.56
CA MET A 235 7.81 -2.64 21.29
C MET A 235 8.35 -2.57 19.85
N ARG A 236 9.67 -2.74 19.71
CA ARG A 236 10.37 -2.80 18.44
C ARG A 236 10.38 -4.23 17.90
N VAL A 237 9.74 -4.44 16.76
CA VAL A 237 9.54 -5.76 16.16
C VAL A 237 10.29 -5.85 14.85
N ALA A 238 11.20 -6.82 14.74
CA ALA A 238 11.84 -7.17 13.49
C ALA A 238 11.21 -8.43 12.87
N LEU A 239 11.31 -8.57 11.56
CA LEU A 239 10.76 -9.70 10.80
C LEU A 239 11.88 -10.49 10.14
N SER A 240 11.97 -11.80 10.40
CA SER A 240 12.92 -12.69 9.73
C SER A 240 12.41 -13.14 8.36
N ALA A 241 13.28 -13.73 7.54
CA ALA A 241 12.87 -14.26 6.22
C ALA A 241 12.00 -15.52 6.36
N GLU A 242 12.17 -16.24 7.46
CA GLU A 242 11.51 -17.49 7.80
C GLU A 242 10.11 -17.23 8.37
N VAL A 243 9.24 -16.58 7.59
CA VAL A 243 7.82 -16.37 7.92
C VAL A 243 6.96 -16.85 6.75
N ASN A 244 5.73 -17.27 7.02
CA ASN A 244 4.79 -17.75 6.00
C ASN A 244 3.96 -16.59 5.43
N ARG A 245 3.66 -15.58 6.25
CA ARG A 245 2.94 -14.37 5.82
C ARG A 245 3.84 -13.41 5.05
N THR A 246 3.22 -12.55 4.24
CA THR A 246 3.96 -11.46 3.61
C THR A 246 4.48 -10.51 4.68
N HIS A 247 5.68 -9.97 4.49
CA HIS A 247 6.21 -9.01 5.44
C HIS A 247 5.40 -7.72 5.45
N GLU A 248 4.84 -7.32 4.31
CA GLU A 248 3.98 -6.15 4.20
C GLU A 248 2.78 -6.29 5.15
N GLU A 249 2.09 -7.43 5.16
CA GLU A 249 1.00 -7.70 6.10
C GLU A 249 1.47 -7.60 7.56
N LEU A 250 2.62 -8.19 7.89
CA LEU A 250 3.16 -8.15 9.25
C LEU A 250 3.55 -6.72 9.68
N VAL A 251 4.17 -5.93 8.79
CA VAL A 251 4.51 -4.54 9.05
C VAL A 251 3.25 -3.70 9.27
N GLU A 252 2.19 -3.91 8.47
CA GLU A 252 0.90 -3.24 8.70
C GLU A 252 0.37 -3.55 10.10
N ARG A 253 0.41 -4.81 10.53
CA ARG A 253 -0.06 -5.19 11.87
C ARG A 253 0.77 -4.60 12.99
N ILE A 254 2.10 -4.54 12.81
CA ILE A 254 3.01 -3.85 13.73
C ILE A 254 2.57 -2.40 13.90
N LEU A 255 2.44 -1.67 12.80
CA LEU A 255 2.09 -0.24 12.82
C LEU A 255 0.68 0.00 13.39
N HIS A 256 -0.31 -0.80 12.96
CA HIS A 256 -1.69 -0.69 13.41
C HIS A 256 -1.81 -0.87 14.93
N ALA A 257 -1.06 -1.81 15.50
CA ALA A 257 -1.11 -2.09 16.93
C ALA A 257 -0.27 -1.13 17.80
N GLY A 258 0.30 -0.07 17.22
CA GLY A 258 1.16 0.87 17.94
C GLY A 258 2.53 0.30 18.31
N LEU A 259 2.97 -0.75 17.61
CA LEU A 259 4.33 -1.29 17.69
C LEU A 259 5.23 -0.57 16.66
N ALA A 260 6.54 -0.72 16.79
CA ALA A 260 7.51 -0.12 15.88
C ALA A 260 8.18 -1.20 15.01
N TYR A 261 8.23 -1.01 13.68
CA TYR A 261 8.98 -1.91 12.81
C TYR A 261 10.48 -1.61 12.90
N ALA A 262 11.29 -2.66 13.08
CA ALA A 262 12.74 -2.58 13.07
C ALA A 262 13.32 -3.32 11.85
N ASP A 263 14.10 -2.60 11.05
CA ASP A 263 14.71 -3.18 9.85
C ASP A 263 15.96 -4.02 10.15
N ALA A 264 16.52 -3.87 11.33
CA ALA A 264 17.63 -4.67 11.85
C ALA A 264 17.29 -5.22 13.24
N VAL A 265 18.05 -6.21 13.68
CA VAL A 265 17.99 -6.73 15.05
C VAL A 265 19.17 -6.15 15.83
N ASP A 266 18.85 -5.48 16.92
CA ASP A 266 19.77 -4.74 17.78
C ASP A 266 19.41 -4.98 19.28
N PRO A 267 20.21 -4.48 20.24
CA PRO A 267 19.91 -4.64 21.66
C PRO A 267 18.58 -4.02 22.13
N GLU A 268 18.02 -3.07 21.39
CA GLU A 268 16.72 -2.45 21.70
C GLU A 268 15.54 -3.21 21.09
N THR A 269 15.81 -4.19 20.24
CA THR A 269 14.77 -4.98 19.58
C THR A 269 14.02 -5.80 20.63
N SER A 270 12.71 -5.59 20.69
CA SER A 270 11.84 -6.23 21.68
C SER A 270 11.52 -7.68 21.32
N LEU A 271 11.33 -7.94 20.02
CA LEU A 271 10.82 -9.19 19.49
C LEU A 271 11.24 -9.38 18.03
N VAL A 272 11.48 -10.63 17.63
CA VAL A 272 11.60 -11.01 16.22
C VAL A 272 10.51 -12.01 15.84
N VAL A 273 9.79 -11.75 14.75
CA VAL A 273 8.87 -12.73 14.16
C VAL A 273 9.68 -13.68 13.27
N CYS A 274 9.70 -14.96 13.62
CA CYS A 274 10.48 -16.01 12.97
C CYS A 274 9.82 -17.38 13.25
N ASN A 275 9.48 -18.11 12.19
CA ASN A 275 8.87 -19.44 12.28
C ASN A 275 9.93 -20.54 12.46
N GLU A 276 11.16 -20.32 11.98
CA GLU A 276 12.27 -21.25 12.16
C GLU A 276 12.78 -21.21 13.61
N PRO A 277 12.82 -22.34 14.35
CA PRO A 277 13.28 -22.36 15.74
C PRO A 277 14.79 -22.11 15.90
N ALA A 278 15.60 -22.51 14.91
CA ALA A 278 17.06 -22.42 14.98
C ALA A 278 17.70 -21.96 13.65
N PRO A 279 17.37 -20.76 13.16
CA PRO A 279 17.88 -20.25 11.88
C PRO A 279 19.40 -20.10 11.92
N GLU A 280 20.05 -20.48 10.82
CA GLU A 280 21.52 -20.43 10.70
C GLU A 280 22.04 -19.05 10.32
N HIS A 281 21.21 -18.20 9.72
CA HIS A 281 21.57 -16.85 9.26
C HIS A 281 20.40 -15.87 9.36
N GLY A 282 20.66 -14.59 9.09
CA GLY A 282 19.63 -13.56 9.03
C GLY A 282 19.14 -13.05 10.40
N LYS A 283 17.96 -12.41 10.40
CA LYS A 283 17.43 -11.72 11.60
C LYS A 283 17.06 -12.70 12.72
N GLY A 284 16.58 -13.90 12.40
CA GLY A 284 16.32 -14.93 13.40
C GLY A 284 17.61 -15.41 14.09
N PHE A 285 18.71 -15.56 13.34
CA PHE A 285 20.02 -15.89 13.91
C PHE A 285 20.53 -14.75 14.81
N ALA A 286 20.46 -13.50 14.34
CA ALA A 286 20.87 -12.33 15.11
C ALA A 286 20.05 -12.18 16.42
N ALA A 287 18.76 -12.53 16.39
CA ALA A 287 17.92 -12.54 17.58
C ALA A 287 18.47 -13.50 18.65
N ARG A 288 18.89 -14.71 18.24
CA ARG A 288 19.49 -15.69 19.15
C ARG A 288 20.79 -15.18 19.76
N GLU A 289 21.69 -14.64 18.95
CA GLU A 289 22.97 -14.09 19.41
C GLU A 289 22.80 -12.96 20.43
N LEU A 290 21.78 -12.11 20.25
CA LEU A 290 21.49 -10.97 21.10
C LEU A 290 20.50 -11.26 22.24
N GLY A 291 20.04 -12.51 22.37
CA GLY A 291 19.03 -12.91 23.36
C GLY A 291 17.66 -12.23 23.17
N VAL A 292 17.34 -11.80 21.94
CA VAL A 292 16.02 -11.26 21.58
C VAL A 292 15.05 -12.43 21.42
N PRO A 293 13.87 -12.40 22.07
CA PRO A 293 12.88 -13.46 21.93
C PRO A 293 12.32 -13.52 20.51
N THR A 294 12.01 -14.74 20.06
CA THR A 294 11.31 -15.01 18.81
C THR A 294 9.90 -15.55 19.06
N VAL A 295 8.99 -15.26 18.12
CA VAL A 295 7.63 -15.86 18.03
C VAL A 295 7.32 -16.19 16.58
N SER A 296 6.44 -17.18 16.33
CA SER A 296 5.95 -17.43 14.98
C SER A 296 5.02 -16.30 14.51
N ASP A 297 4.86 -16.16 13.19
CA ASP A 297 3.89 -15.23 12.61
C ASP A 297 2.45 -15.54 13.05
N GLU A 298 2.06 -16.80 13.15
CA GLU A 298 0.75 -17.20 13.69
C GLU A 298 0.55 -16.75 15.15
N GLN A 299 1.57 -16.91 15.99
CA GLN A 299 1.52 -16.43 17.37
C GLN A 299 1.44 -14.90 17.41
N PHE A 300 2.27 -14.22 16.61
CA PHE A 300 2.27 -12.77 16.50
C PHE A 300 0.91 -12.23 16.08
N MET A 301 0.30 -12.80 15.03
CA MET A 301 -1.01 -12.38 14.51
C MET A 301 -2.16 -12.62 15.50
N ARG A 302 -2.08 -13.65 16.35
CA ARG A 302 -3.04 -13.80 17.44
C ARG A 302 -2.87 -12.72 18.50
N SER A 303 -1.63 -12.45 18.91
CA SER A 303 -1.32 -11.49 19.98
C SER A 303 -1.50 -10.03 19.57
N VAL A 304 -1.35 -9.68 18.30
CA VAL A 304 -1.44 -8.30 17.80
C VAL A 304 -2.85 -7.70 17.91
N SER A 305 -3.87 -8.54 18.09
CA SER A 305 -5.25 -8.11 18.36
C SER A 305 -5.49 -7.65 19.80
N ALA A 306 -4.57 -7.95 20.73
CA ALA A 306 -4.72 -7.70 22.16
C ALA A 306 -3.46 -7.04 22.74
N VAL A 307 -2.89 -6.07 22.02
CA VAL A 307 -1.72 -5.31 22.47
C VAL A 307 -2.12 -4.42 23.66
N ALA A 308 -1.36 -4.53 24.75
CA ALA A 308 -1.53 -3.71 25.94
C ALA A 308 -1.03 -2.28 25.70
N GLY A 309 -1.67 -1.31 26.37
CA GLY A 309 -1.29 0.10 26.28
C GLY A 309 0.16 0.34 26.69
N GLY A 310 0.86 1.18 25.93
CA GLY A 310 2.24 1.62 26.23
C GLY A 310 2.29 3.02 26.82
N THR A 311 3.48 3.47 27.20
CA THR A 311 3.72 4.84 27.67
C THR A 311 3.94 5.77 26.49
N GLY A 312 3.15 6.85 26.38
CA GLY A 312 3.31 7.84 25.32
C GLY A 312 4.66 8.57 25.40
N VAL A 313 5.25 8.91 24.25
CA VAL A 313 6.48 9.72 24.21
C VAL A 313 6.24 11.11 24.82
N ASP A 314 5.07 11.70 24.56
CA ASP A 314 4.70 13.03 25.06
C ASP A 314 4.45 13.06 26.57
N ASP A 315 4.01 11.93 27.16
CA ASP A 315 3.81 11.79 28.62
C ASP A 315 5.14 11.86 29.41
N PHE A 316 6.27 11.67 28.71
CA PHE A 316 7.60 11.83 29.28
C PHE A 316 8.11 13.28 29.22
N VAL A 317 7.41 14.17 28.49
CA VAL A 317 7.81 15.56 28.21
C VAL A 317 6.77 16.55 28.79
N GLN A 318 6.56 16.54 30.10
CA GLN A 318 5.93 17.65 30.84
C GLN A 318 6.60 17.86 32.21
N PRO A 319 6.69 19.12 32.69
CA PRO A 319 7.90 19.91 32.69
C PRO A 319 8.77 19.70 33.94
N VAL A 320 10.10 19.82 33.76
CA VAL A 320 11.00 20.15 34.86
C VAL A 320 10.50 21.45 35.49
N ASP A 321 10.05 21.36 36.73
CA ASP A 321 9.62 22.49 37.54
C ASP A 321 10.73 23.55 37.54
N ARG A 322 10.52 24.66 36.80
CA ARG A 322 11.39 25.85 36.84
C ARG A 322 11.11 26.62 38.13
N GLY A 323 11.34 25.96 39.25
CA GLY A 323 10.86 26.40 40.55
C GLY A 323 11.84 26.14 41.69
N GLN A 324 13.17 26.18 41.45
CA GLN A 324 14.16 26.43 42.52
C GLN A 324 15.54 26.75 41.91
N GLN A 325 15.71 28.00 41.48
CA GLN A 325 17.05 28.60 41.39
C GLN A 325 17.53 28.85 42.83
N PHE A 326 18.38 27.97 43.34
CA PHE A 326 19.22 28.31 44.49
C PHE A 326 20.30 29.28 44.01
N ALA A 327 20.16 30.55 44.39
CA ALA A 327 21.26 31.50 44.34
C ALA A 327 22.29 31.10 45.40
N LEU A 328 23.48 30.70 44.97
CA LEU A 328 24.65 30.59 45.82
C LEU A 328 25.49 31.86 45.64
N PHE A 329 25.59 32.64 46.71
CA PHE A 329 26.74 33.50 46.99
C PHE A 329 27.85 32.64 47.60
#